data_AF-A0A7K0IBW7-F1
#
_entry.id   AF-A0A7K0IBW7-F1
#
_cell.length_a   1.000
_cell.length_b   1.000
_cell.length_c   1.000
_cell.angle_alpha   90.00
_cell.angle_beta   90.00
_cell.angle_gamma   90.00
#
_symmetry.space_group_name_H-M   'P 1'
#
loop_
_entity.id
_entity.type
_entity.pdbx_description
1 polymer ?
#
loop_
_entity_poly.entity_id
_entity_poly.type
_entity_poly.pdbx_seq_one_letter_code
_entity_poly.pdbx_strand_id
1 'polypeptide(L)'
;MARGIVCALAGGVCWGFSGTCAQLLMNDYGAPAEWITCVRMVIAAVFFLFLTAVRDWRDLVAVFRDRRSLVQIALFAVFGVLLTQMSYLNAIRYTSAGVGTTIEQIGLVLIMLYVCVRARRLPRVREALGLACALGGMLLIATQGEIDQLAIPPEGLGWGLVSAVALAFYTLMPVRVLKKWGAMLVTGLAMLFGGSAASAVVQPWAVPVQLSGGALAALVAIVLVGTLGAYMLYLQGVADAGPVKASLLCCVEPVSAMVLALFWLHTPVSVWDLAGCGLIVAMIFLVTEREKKPRAADGVAEPIAAGMAAYDDPPLFAGRASVLGYYTSRPAAREDFDQVSALLDAGHETFAALGIDEGRKKYPSARRLMHSIKNGTTHVVEDAHGHMIAVFAVSFSPDKNYAAGIDGAWLTDADEQPQPYAELHWVSVAPAARRRGVGQFILETAGRIARAGGRRSIRADVYERNVPIQKLLEKHGYARCGILSMRDVFGRRKTRVAYERLL
;
A
#
# COMPACT_ATOMS: atom_id res chain seq x y z
N MET A 1 -12.16 14.61 -0.47
CA MET A 1 -10.95 14.82 0.34
C MET A 1 -11.26 15.19 1.79
N ALA A 2 -12.02 16.28 2.07
CA ALA A 2 -12.35 16.67 3.45
C ALA A 2 -13.01 15.55 4.29
N ARG A 3 -13.97 14.83 3.71
CA ARG A 3 -14.61 13.66 4.34
C ARG A 3 -13.60 12.61 4.80
N GLY A 4 -12.61 12.27 3.97
CA GLY A 4 -11.59 11.29 4.31
C GLY A 4 -10.65 11.72 5.44
N ILE A 5 -10.35 13.02 5.53
CA ILE A 5 -9.57 13.59 6.63
C ILE A 5 -10.33 13.45 7.95
N VAL A 6 -11.61 13.82 7.95
CA VAL A 6 -12.48 13.72 9.13
C VAL A 6 -12.61 12.26 9.58
N CYS A 7 -12.83 11.33 8.64
CA CYS A 7 -12.93 9.91 8.96
C CYS A 7 -11.61 9.34 9.55
N ALA A 8 -10.45 9.68 8.99
CA ALA A 8 -9.17 9.22 9.50
C ALA A 8 -8.86 9.76 10.91
N LEU A 9 -9.13 11.06 11.15
CA LEU A 9 -8.97 11.67 12.47
C LEU A 9 -9.91 11.06 13.51
N ALA A 10 -11.19 10.90 13.16
CA ALA A 10 -12.16 10.27 14.04
C ALA A 10 -11.77 8.83 14.37
N GLY A 11 -11.26 8.07 13.38
CA GLY A 11 -10.72 6.72 13.59
C GLY A 11 -9.59 6.69 14.61
N GLY A 12 -8.59 7.57 14.47
CA GLY A 12 -7.48 7.68 15.41
C GLY A 12 -7.90 8.07 16.84
N VAL A 13 -8.86 9.01 16.98
CA VAL A 13 -9.42 9.38 18.29
C VAL A 13 -10.18 8.21 18.92
N CYS A 14 -10.95 7.45 18.13
CA CYS A 14 -11.64 6.26 18.62
C CYS A 14 -10.65 5.18 19.11
N TRP A 15 -9.49 5.02 18.47
CA TRP A 15 -8.44 4.12 18.98
C TRP A 15 -7.83 4.62 20.29
N GLY A 16 -7.53 5.92 20.43
CA GLY A 16 -7.02 6.45 21.70
C GLY A 16 -8.04 6.33 22.85
N PHE A 17 -9.32 6.51 22.54
CA PHE A 17 -10.43 6.21 23.46
C PHE A 17 -10.50 4.74 23.84
N SER A 18 -10.24 3.82 22.89
CA SER A 18 -10.14 2.37 23.13
C SER A 18 -9.08 2.04 24.18
N GLY A 19 -7.88 2.61 24.05
CA GLY A 19 -6.79 2.43 25.01
C GLY A 19 -7.15 2.94 26.41
N THR A 20 -7.84 4.09 26.49
CA THR A 20 -8.31 4.66 27.77
C THR A 20 -9.39 3.77 28.41
N CYS A 21 -10.33 3.24 27.63
CA CYS A 21 -11.31 2.27 28.13
C CYS A 21 -10.65 0.99 28.64
N ALA A 22 -9.59 0.52 27.97
CA ALA A 22 -8.82 -0.62 28.44
C ALA A 22 -8.13 -0.34 29.77
N GLN A 23 -7.52 0.85 29.92
CA GLN A 23 -6.92 1.28 31.18
C GLN A 23 -7.96 1.33 32.31
N LEU A 24 -9.14 1.88 32.05
CA LEU A 24 -10.26 1.90 33.00
C LEU A 24 -10.68 0.48 33.44
N LEU A 25 -10.82 -0.45 32.47
CA LEU A 25 -11.16 -1.84 32.75
C LEU A 25 -10.11 -2.55 33.63
N MET A 26 -8.83 -2.26 33.39
CA MET A 26 -7.73 -2.87 34.14
C MET A 26 -7.60 -2.28 35.55
N ASN A 27 -7.66 -0.96 35.69
CA ASN A 27 -7.36 -0.28 36.95
C ASN A 27 -8.56 -0.29 37.91
N ASP A 28 -9.76 0.01 37.41
CA ASP A 28 -10.92 0.28 38.28
C ASP A 28 -11.81 -0.96 38.42
N TYR A 29 -11.85 -1.81 37.39
CA TYR A 29 -12.67 -3.02 37.36
C TYR A 29 -11.86 -4.32 37.50
N GLY A 30 -10.53 -4.22 37.58
CA GLY A 30 -9.64 -5.36 37.82
C GLY A 30 -9.63 -6.41 36.70
N ALA A 31 -10.11 -6.07 35.49
CA ALA A 31 -10.13 -6.99 34.37
C ALA A 31 -8.71 -7.18 33.80
N PRO A 32 -8.17 -8.41 33.73
CA PRO A 32 -6.83 -8.63 33.20
C PRO A 32 -6.69 -8.25 31.72
N ALA A 33 -5.52 -7.75 31.32
CA ALA A 33 -5.22 -7.36 29.94
C ALA A 33 -5.46 -8.51 28.94
N GLU A 34 -5.11 -9.73 29.35
CA GLU A 34 -5.24 -10.95 28.57
C GLU A 34 -6.72 -11.31 28.36
N TRP A 35 -7.54 -11.11 29.39
CA TRP A 35 -8.98 -11.33 29.32
C TRP A 35 -9.65 -10.33 28.36
N ILE A 36 -9.33 -9.05 28.50
CA ILE A 36 -9.84 -7.98 27.62
C ILE A 36 -9.47 -8.29 26.16
N THR A 37 -8.23 -8.71 25.92
CA THR A 37 -7.74 -9.10 24.58
C THR A 37 -8.58 -10.23 23.99
N CYS A 38 -8.79 -11.32 24.74
CA CYS A 38 -9.55 -12.47 24.26
C CYS A 38 -10.98 -12.08 23.87
N VAL A 39 -11.69 -11.42 24.79
CA VAL A 39 -13.10 -11.05 24.61
C VAL A 39 -13.26 -10.10 23.43
N ARG A 40 -12.44 -9.04 23.36
CA ARG A 40 -12.47 -8.05 22.27
C ARG A 40 -12.17 -8.70 20.91
N MET A 41 -11.17 -9.56 20.82
CA MET A 41 -10.82 -10.23 19.57
C MET A 41 -11.91 -11.17 19.08
N VAL A 42 -12.52 -11.97 19.96
CA VAL A 42 -13.59 -12.90 19.58
C VAL A 42 -14.83 -12.13 19.12
N ILE A 43 -15.26 -11.10 19.84
CA ILE A 43 -16.43 -10.29 19.44
C ILE A 43 -16.18 -9.58 18.11
N ALA A 44 -15.00 -8.97 17.94
CA ALA A 44 -14.64 -8.31 16.69
C ALA A 44 -14.55 -9.30 15.51
N ALA A 45 -14.00 -10.51 15.73
CA ALA A 45 -13.96 -11.57 14.74
C ALA A 45 -15.36 -11.96 14.27
N VAL A 46 -16.29 -12.20 15.21
CA VAL A 46 -17.68 -12.53 14.89
C VAL A 46 -18.29 -11.43 14.02
N PHE A 47 -18.10 -10.16 14.39
CA PHE A 47 -18.64 -9.04 13.63
C PHE A 47 -18.07 -8.95 12.20
N PHE A 48 -16.74 -8.96 12.04
CA PHE A 48 -16.11 -8.83 10.72
C PHE A 48 -16.41 -10.03 9.82
N LEU A 49 -16.45 -11.24 10.37
CA LEU A 49 -16.80 -12.44 9.62
C LEU A 49 -18.28 -12.48 9.28
N PHE A 50 -19.16 -12.00 10.16
CA PHE A 50 -20.58 -11.85 9.85
C PHE A 50 -20.80 -10.87 8.70
N LEU A 51 -20.16 -9.68 8.75
CA LEU A 51 -20.24 -8.72 7.64
C LEU A 51 -19.68 -9.29 6.33
N THR A 52 -18.58 -10.03 6.40
CA THR A 52 -18.00 -10.70 5.23
C THR A 52 -18.94 -11.79 4.70
N ALA A 53 -19.59 -12.56 5.58
CA ALA A 53 -20.56 -13.58 5.18
C ALA A 53 -21.82 -12.98 4.54
N VAL A 54 -22.28 -11.81 4.98
CA VAL A 54 -23.44 -11.14 4.38
C VAL A 54 -23.09 -10.50 3.03
N ARG A 55 -21.90 -9.93 2.90
CA ARG A 55 -21.51 -9.15 1.71
C ARG A 55 -20.83 -9.99 0.64
N ASP A 56 -19.91 -10.86 1.04
CA ASP A 56 -18.94 -11.55 0.17
C ASP A 56 -18.76 -13.03 0.59
N TRP A 57 -19.87 -13.76 0.85
CA TRP A 57 -19.84 -15.13 1.38
C TRP A 57 -18.99 -16.12 0.56
N ARG A 58 -18.92 -15.90 -0.76
CA ARG A 58 -18.12 -16.73 -1.68
C ARG A 58 -16.64 -16.64 -1.37
N ASP A 59 -16.14 -15.45 -1.05
CA ASP A 59 -14.74 -15.23 -0.71
C ASP A 59 -14.41 -15.83 0.66
N LEU A 60 -15.35 -15.73 1.61
CA LEU A 60 -15.22 -16.38 2.92
C LEU A 60 -15.08 -17.90 2.80
N VAL A 61 -15.78 -18.55 1.87
CA VAL A 61 -15.62 -20.00 1.63
C VAL A 61 -14.36 -20.30 0.81
N ALA A 62 -14.06 -19.46 -0.18
CA ALA A 62 -12.93 -19.66 -1.08
C ALA A 62 -11.57 -19.54 -0.37
N VAL A 63 -11.45 -18.69 0.65
CA VAL A 63 -10.19 -18.55 1.41
C VAL A 63 -9.76 -19.86 2.06
N PHE A 64 -10.71 -20.69 2.52
CA PHE A 64 -10.40 -21.99 3.12
C PHE A 64 -9.85 -23.02 2.14
N ARG A 65 -10.04 -22.80 0.83
CA ARG A 65 -9.44 -23.62 -0.22
C ARG A 65 -8.01 -23.18 -0.54
N ASP A 66 -7.62 -21.97 -0.18
CA ASP A 66 -6.28 -21.44 -0.37
C ASP A 66 -5.42 -21.60 0.90
N ARG A 67 -4.83 -22.79 1.05
CA ARG A 67 -3.94 -23.11 2.17
C ARG A 67 -2.80 -22.12 2.34
N ARG A 68 -2.27 -21.55 1.25
CA ARG A 68 -1.16 -20.59 1.33
C ARG A 68 -1.59 -19.27 1.95
N SER A 69 -2.77 -18.78 1.58
CA SER A 69 -3.35 -17.59 2.20
C SER A 69 -3.71 -17.85 3.66
N LEU A 70 -4.31 -19.01 3.96
CA LEU A 70 -4.65 -19.36 5.35
C LEU A 70 -3.42 -19.40 6.26
N VAL A 71 -2.32 -20.03 5.83
CA VAL A 71 -1.08 -20.05 6.63
C VAL A 71 -0.53 -18.64 6.84
N GLN A 72 -0.58 -17.78 5.82
CA GLN A 72 -0.17 -16.38 5.98
C GLN A 72 -1.07 -15.61 6.94
N ILE A 73 -2.39 -15.84 6.89
CA ILE A 73 -3.36 -15.23 7.81
C ILE A 73 -3.13 -15.75 9.23
N ALA A 74 -2.86 -17.04 9.42
CA ALA A 74 -2.57 -17.62 10.74
C ALA A 74 -1.26 -17.07 11.34
N LEU A 75 -0.21 -16.94 10.53
CA LEU A 75 1.04 -16.29 10.98
C LEU A 75 0.80 -14.81 11.33
N PHE A 76 0.03 -14.09 10.51
CA PHE A 76 -0.37 -12.72 10.79
C PHE A 76 -1.24 -12.62 12.05
N ALA A 77 -2.12 -13.60 12.30
CA ALA A 77 -2.96 -13.66 13.49
C ALA A 77 -2.13 -13.72 14.78
N VAL A 78 -1.05 -14.52 14.79
CA VAL A 78 -0.19 -14.69 15.96
C VAL A 78 0.80 -13.53 16.10
N PHE A 79 1.62 -13.28 15.07
CA PHE A 79 2.74 -12.33 15.17
C PHE A 79 2.34 -10.88 14.92
N GLY A 80 1.29 -10.66 14.12
CA GLY A 80 0.76 -9.33 13.85
C GLY A 80 -0.33 -8.96 14.85
N VAL A 81 -1.45 -9.68 14.85
CA VAL A 81 -2.64 -9.24 15.61
C VAL A 81 -2.53 -9.55 17.09
N LEU A 82 -2.35 -10.82 17.46
CA LEU A 82 -2.36 -11.24 18.86
C LEU A 82 -1.19 -10.65 19.64
N LEU A 83 0.02 -10.72 19.08
CA LEU A 83 1.20 -10.19 19.73
C LEU A 83 1.04 -8.70 20.00
N THR A 84 0.65 -7.90 19.00
CA THR A 84 0.39 -6.46 19.17
C THR A 84 -0.64 -6.21 20.25
N GLN A 85 -1.77 -6.93 20.25
CA GLN A 85 -2.85 -6.69 21.21
C GLN A 85 -2.42 -7.01 22.65
N MET A 86 -1.73 -8.14 22.85
CA MET A 86 -1.25 -8.55 24.17
C MET A 86 -0.16 -7.62 24.69
N SER A 87 0.81 -7.25 23.84
CA SER A 87 1.89 -6.36 24.24
C SER A 87 1.41 -4.94 24.48
N TYR A 88 0.49 -4.43 23.65
CA TYR A 88 -0.09 -3.11 23.79
C TYR A 88 -0.85 -2.95 25.10
N LEU A 89 -1.78 -3.87 25.40
CA LEU A 89 -2.57 -3.77 26.64
C LEU A 89 -1.71 -4.00 27.89
N ASN A 90 -0.71 -4.88 27.83
CA ASN A 90 0.24 -5.01 28.94
C ASN A 90 1.12 -3.76 29.10
N ALA A 91 1.55 -3.12 28.01
CA ALA A 91 2.26 -1.84 28.11
C ALA A 91 1.39 -0.79 28.81
N ILE A 92 0.10 -0.69 28.46
CA ILE A 92 -0.85 0.22 29.13
C ILE A 92 -1.00 -0.13 30.61
N ARG A 93 -1.13 -1.43 30.93
CA ARG A 93 -1.28 -1.91 32.32
C ARG A 93 -0.17 -1.43 33.25
N TYR A 94 1.08 -1.45 32.77
CA TYR A 94 2.25 -1.03 33.55
C TYR A 94 2.56 0.47 33.43
N THR A 95 1.90 1.17 32.51
CA THR A 95 2.17 2.58 32.23
C THR A 95 0.87 3.40 32.26
N SER A 96 0.43 3.90 31.11
CA SER A 96 -0.86 4.52 30.87
C SER A 96 -1.23 4.35 29.40
N ALA A 97 -2.49 4.63 29.05
CA ALA A 97 -2.97 4.59 27.67
C ALA A 97 -2.15 5.53 26.77
N GLY A 98 -1.84 6.74 27.25
CA GLY A 98 -1.03 7.71 26.52
C GLY A 98 0.41 7.25 26.30
N VAL A 99 1.09 6.85 27.37
CA VAL A 99 2.50 6.43 27.32
C VAL A 99 2.67 5.13 26.53
N GLY A 100 1.86 4.10 26.81
CA GLY A 100 1.93 2.81 26.13
C GLY A 100 1.72 2.94 24.61
N THR A 101 0.73 3.71 24.19
CA THR A 101 0.48 4.00 22.77
C THR A 101 1.63 4.78 22.14
N THR A 102 2.22 5.72 22.88
CA THR A 102 3.35 6.52 22.40
C THR A 102 4.59 5.65 22.16
N ILE A 103 4.93 4.76 23.09
CA ILE A 103 6.05 3.83 22.94
C ILE A 103 5.82 2.87 21.76
N GLU A 104 4.60 2.39 21.56
CA GLU A 104 4.27 1.51 20.44
C GLU A 104 4.56 2.15 19.07
N GLN A 105 4.33 3.47 18.91
CA GLN A 105 4.56 4.19 17.64
C GLN A 105 6.02 4.15 17.17
N ILE A 106 6.95 3.77 18.05
CA ILE A 106 8.36 3.53 17.69
C ILE A 106 8.47 2.39 16.67
N GLY A 107 7.47 1.51 16.57
CA GLY A 107 7.36 0.52 15.52
C GLY A 107 7.43 1.10 14.11
N LEU A 108 6.99 2.35 13.90
CA LEU A 108 7.12 3.05 12.61
C LEU A 108 8.58 3.30 12.21
N VAL A 109 9.46 3.52 13.19
CA VAL A 109 10.90 3.60 12.95
C VAL A 109 11.47 2.24 12.57
N LEU A 110 11.07 1.16 13.25
CA LEU A 110 11.50 -0.19 12.89
C LEU A 110 11.06 -0.56 11.47
N ILE A 111 9.84 -0.18 11.11
CA ILE A 111 9.30 -0.31 9.75
C ILE A 111 10.18 0.48 8.75
N MET A 112 10.52 1.74 9.04
CA MET A 112 11.41 2.57 8.19
C MET A 112 12.81 1.96 8.04
N LEU A 113 13.42 1.48 9.13
CA LEU A 113 14.73 0.84 9.10
C LEU A 113 14.70 -0.43 8.25
N TYR A 114 13.66 -1.25 8.39
CA TYR A 114 13.45 -2.42 7.54
C TYR A 114 13.35 -2.04 6.05
N VAL A 115 12.70 -0.91 5.70
CA VAL A 115 12.72 -0.38 4.31
C VAL A 115 14.13 -0.12 3.86
N CYS A 116 14.88 0.66 4.63
CA CYS A 116 16.22 1.12 4.25
C CYS A 116 17.11 -0.09 3.95
N VAL A 117 17.07 -1.10 4.80
CA VAL A 117 17.76 -2.38 4.62
C VAL A 117 17.29 -3.10 3.34
N ARG A 118 15.97 -3.26 3.15
CA ARG A 118 15.41 -3.98 1.99
C ARG A 118 15.67 -3.28 0.66
N ALA A 119 15.67 -1.95 0.67
CA ALA A 119 15.95 -1.11 -0.49
C ALA A 119 17.45 -0.85 -0.68
N ARG A 120 18.31 -1.35 0.22
CA ARG A 120 19.77 -1.13 0.20
C ARG A 120 20.14 0.35 0.10
N ARG A 121 19.43 1.20 0.84
CA ARG A 121 19.67 2.64 0.94
C ARG A 121 19.87 3.03 2.40
N LEU A 122 20.61 4.11 2.63
CA LEU A 122 20.69 4.74 3.95
C LEU A 122 19.41 5.56 4.23
N PRO A 123 19.07 5.81 5.50
CA PRO A 123 18.02 6.74 5.87
C PRO A 123 18.29 8.13 5.29
N ARG A 124 17.26 8.77 4.75
CA ARG A 124 17.30 10.19 4.35
C ARG A 124 17.45 11.07 5.59
N VAL A 125 17.88 12.32 5.41
CA VAL A 125 18.05 13.28 6.53
C VAL A 125 16.79 13.38 7.39
N ARG A 126 15.60 13.46 6.78
CA ARG A 126 14.32 13.47 7.51
C ARG A 126 14.05 12.19 8.30
N GLU A 127 14.39 11.03 7.74
CA GLU A 127 14.23 9.73 8.40
C GLU A 127 15.24 9.59 9.56
N ALA A 128 16.45 10.12 9.42
CA ALA A 128 17.44 10.19 10.48
C ALA A 128 17.03 11.15 11.60
N LEU A 129 16.47 12.31 11.27
CA LEU A 129 15.87 13.24 12.25
C LEU A 129 14.68 12.58 12.96
N GLY A 130 13.83 11.87 12.22
CA GLY A 130 12.73 11.10 12.79
C GLY A 130 13.23 10.02 13.77
N LEU A 131 14.28 9.28 13.41
CA LEU A 131 14.92 8.32 14.30
C LEU A 131 15.43 9.02 15.58
N ALA A 132 16.09 10.17 15.46
CA ALA A 132 16.55 10.94 16.62
C ALA A 132 15.38 11.41 17.50
N CYS A 133 14.29 11.88 16.91
CA CYS A 133 13.07 12.26 17.63
C CYS A 133 12.43 11.06 18.36
N ALA A 134 12.35 9.88 17.74
CA ALA A 134 11.82 8.69 18.41
C ALA A 134 12.68 8.25 19.59
N LEU A 135 14.01 8.21 19.42
CA LEU A 135 14.93 7.85 20.49
C LEU A 135 14.89 8.87 21.64
N GLY A 136 14.88 10.16 21.31
CA GLY A 136 14.72 11.24 22.29
C GLY A 136 13.38 11.16 23.02
N GLY A 137 12.28 10.95 22.29
CA GLY A 137 10.95 10.84 22.89
C GLY A 137 10.80 9.64 23.80
N MET A 138 11.34 8.48 23.41
CA MET A 138 11.40 7.28 24.24
C MET A 138 12.22 7.53 25.52
N LEU A 139 13.40 8.16 25.38
CA LEU A 139 14.27 8.46 26.51
C LEU A 139 13.57 9.38 27.52
N LEU A 140 12.96 10.47 27.06
CA LEU A 140 12.24 11.40 27.95
C LEU A 140 11.10 10.71 28.72
N ILE A 141 10.33 9.86 28.05
CA ILE A 141 9.25 9.10 28.67
C ILE A 141 9.81 8.10 29.68
N ALA A 142 10.85 7.35 29.32
CA ALA A 142 11.43 6.31 30.15
C ALA A 142 12.13 6.85 31.41
N THR A 143 12.78 8.02 31.32
CA THR A 143 13.59 8.59 32.42
C THR A 143 12.90 9.72 33.18
N GLN A 144 11.86 10.33 32.62
CA GLN A 144 11.15 11.47 33.22
C GLN A 144 12.10 12.59 33.67
N GLY A 145 13.18 12.81 32.91
CA GLY A 145 14.19 13.84 33.18
C GLY A 145 15.40 13.38 33.99
N GLU A 146 15.36 12.20 34.62
CA GLU A 146 16.46 11.65 35.42
C GLU A 146 17.14 10.48 34.70
N ILE A 147 18.20 10.77 33.95
CA ILE A 147 18.83 9.81 33.01
C ILE A 147 19.41 8.58 33.71
N ASP A 148 19.72 8.69 35.01
CA ASP A 148 20.34 7.61 35.79
C ASP A 148 19.34 6.57 36.30
N GLN A 149 18.03 6.79 36.13
CA GLN A 149 16.99 5.84 36.55
C GLN A 149 15.80 5.75 35.59
N LEU A 150 15.16 4.58 35.59
CA LEU A 150 13.90 4.36 34.86
C LEU A 150 12.73 4.78 35.75
N ALA A 151 11.97 5.76 35.29
CA ALA A 151 10.77 6.23 35.97
C ALA A 151 9.54 5.35 35.66
N ILE A 152 9.58 4.60 34.55
CA ILE A 152 8.56 3.63 34.16
C ILE A 152 9.02 2.23 34.56
N PRO A 153 8.12 1.34 35.04
CA PRO A 153 8.44 -0.06 35.28
C PRO A 153 9.12 -0.71 34.06
N PRO A 154 10.22 -1.47 34.24
CA PRO A 154 10.92 -2.13 33.15
C PRO A 154 10.01 -3.04 32.30
N GLU A 155 9.01 -3.65 32.93
CA GLU A 155 7.99 -4.47 32.28
C GLU A 155 7.15 -3.66 31.29
N GLY A 156 6.77 -2.44 31.66
CA GLY A 156 6.00 -1.54 30.79
C GLY A 156 6.79 -1.12 29.56
N LEU A 157 8.06 -0.76 29.74
CA LEU A 157 8.97 -0.47 28.62
C LEU A 157 9.20 -1.72 27.74
N GLY A 158 9.44 -2.88 28.37
CA GLY A 158 9.63 -4.14 27.68
C GLY A 158 8.43 -4.51 26.80
N TRP A 159 7.22 -4.47 27.35
CA TRP A 159 5.99 -4.71 26.60
C TRP A 159 5.75 -3.67 25.50
N GLY A 160 6.05 -2.39 25.77
CA GLY A 160 5.95 -1.34 24.76
C GLY A 160 6.88 -1.58 23.56
N LEU A 161 8.13 -1.99 23.80
CA LEU A 161 9.08 -2.34 22.74
C LEU A 161 8.66 -3.59 21.96
N VAL A 162 8.13 -4.61 22.65
CA VAL A 162 7.52 -5.77 21.99
C VAL A 162 6.36 -5.31 21.10
N SER A 163 5.52 -4.37 21.56
CA SER A 163 4.44 -3.80 20.75
C SER A 163 4.95 -3.05 19.54
N ALA A 164 6.03 -2.28 19.67
CA ALA A 164 6.67 -1.62 18.54
C ALA A 164 7.16 -2.62 17.47
N VAL A 165 7.75 -3.74 17.89
CA VAL A 165 8.15 -4.83 16.96
C VAL A 165 6.92 -5.50 16.35
N ALA A 166 5.90 -5.79 17.16
CA ALA A 166 4.66 -6.41 16.71
C ALA A 166 3.92 -5.52 15.70
N LEU A 167 3.90 -4.20 15.91
CA LEU A 167 3.35 -3.22 14.97
C LEU A 167 4.02 -3.31 13.59
N ALA A 168 5.33 -3.59 13.54
CA ALA A 168 6.02 -3.85 12.28
C ALA A 168 5.48 -5.13 11.60
N PHE A 169 5.33 -6.24 12.32
CA PHE A 169 4.72 -7.44 11.75
C PHE A 169 3.27 -7.21 11.32
N TYR A 170 2.49 -6.52 12.15
CA TYR A 170 1.09 -6.16 11.90
C TYR A 170 0.94 -5.37 10.60
N THR A 171 1.88 -4.46 10.33
CA THR A 171 1.84 -3.63 9.11
C THR A 171 2.38 -4.37 7.88
N LEU A 172 3.44 -5.17 8.04
CA LEU A 172 4.22 -5.69 6.91
C LEU A 172 3.76 -7.06 6.40
N MET A 173 3.33 -7.95 7.28
CA MET A 173 2.94 -9.31 6.92
C MET A 173 1.68 -9.39 6.05
N PRO A 174 0.58 -8.66 6.34
CA PRO A 174 -0.70 -8.95 5.71
C PRO A 174 -0.85 -8.31 4.31
N VAL A 175 0.12 -7.52 3.83
CA VAL A 175 0.03 -6.75 2.57
C VAL A 175 -0.46 -7.57 1.37
N ARG A 176 0.01 -8.83 1.23
CA ARG A 176 -0.37 -9.69 0.09
C ARG A 176 -1.76 -10.28 0.24
N VAL A 177 -2.12 -10.74 1.44
CA VAL A 177 -3.42 -11.36 1.71
C VAL A 177 -4.54 -10.32 1.75
N LEU A 178 -4.27 -9.12 2.29
CA LEU A 178 -5.20 -7.98 2.25
C LEU A 178 -5.54 -7.59 0.81
N LYS A 179 -4.53 -7.54 -0.07
CA LYS A 179 -4.77 -7.25 -1.50
C LYS A 179 -5.62 -8.31 -2.18
N LYS A 180 -5.52 -9.58 -1.78
CA LYS A 180 -6.22 -10.69 -2.41
C LYS A 180 -7.65 -10.88 -1.88
N TRP A 181 -7.85 -10.78 -0.57
CA TRP A 181 -9.09 -11.18 0.11
C TRP A 181 -9.82 -10.01 0.79
N GLY A 182 -9.27 -8.80 0.72
CA GLY A 182 -9.85 -7.63 1.37
C GLY A 182 -9.55 -7.55 2.87
N ALA A 183 -9.77 -6.37 3.43
CA ALA A 183 -9.38 -6.06 4.80
C ALA A 183 -10.29 -6.71 5.84
N MET A 184 -11.62 -6.68 5.62
CA MET A 184 -12.60 -7.24 6.56
C MET A 184 -12.42 -8.75 6.77
N LEU A 185 -12.28 -9.53 5.70
CA LEU A 185 -12.10 -10.98 5.77
C LEU A 185 -10.79 -11.35 6.49
N VAL A 186 -9.68 -10.75 6.06
CA VAL A 186 -8.35 -11.04 6.62
C VAL A 186 -8.27 -10.65 8.09
N THR A 187 -8.75 -9.45 8.46
CA THR A 187 -8.79 -9.00 9.85
C THR A 187 -9.72 -9.87 10.69
N GLY A 188 -10.90 -10.24 10.18
CA GLY A 188 -11.84 -11.13 10.87
C GLY A 188 -11.25 -12.51 11.15
N LEU A 189 -10.63 -13.16 10.15
CA LEU A 189 -9.96 -14.45 10.34
C LEU A 189 -8.73 -14.35 11.25
N ALA A 190 -7.95 -13.27 11.14
CA ALA A 190 -6.79 -13.07 12.01
C ALA A 190 -7.21 -12.86 13.47
N MET A 191 -8.28 -12.10 13.72
CA MET A 191 -8.87 -11.95 15.06
C MET A 191 -9.47 -13.27 15.56
N LEU A 192 -10.10 -14.07 14.68
CA LEU A 192 -10.63 -15.38 15.05
C LEU A 192 -9.50 -16.32 15.48
N PHE A 193 -8.46 -16.48 14.66
CA PHE A 193 -7.35 -17.38 14.95
C PHE A 193 -6.55 -16.93 16.17
N GLY A 194 -6.21 -15.64 16.25
CA GLY A 194 -5.48 -15.08 17.39
C GLY A 194 -6.30 -15.11 18.68
N GLY A 195 -7.58 -14.73 18.61
CA GLY A 195 -8.48 -14.73 19.76
C GLY A 195 -8.79 -16.14 20.26
N SER A 196 -8.93 -17.11 19.37
CA SER A 196 -9.11 -18.52 19.75
C SER A 196 -7.84 -19.10 20.37
N ALA A 197 -6.66 -18.81 19.79
CA ALA A 197 -5.39 -19.25 20.35
C ALA A 197 -5.15 -18.66 21.75
N ALA A 198 -5.41 -17.37 21.92
CA ALA A 198 -5.33 -16.71 23.23
C ALA A 198 -6.33 -17.29 24.22
N SER A 199 -7.59 -17.48 23.80
CA SER A 199 -8.65 -18.00 24.68
C SER A 199 -8.39 -19.43 25.13
N ALA A 200 -7.70 -20.26 24.32
CA ALA A 200 -7.31 -21.61 24.71
C ALA A 200 -6.31 -21.61 25.88
N VAL A 201 -5.45 -20.58 25.97
CA VAL A 201 -4.43 -20.44 27.02
C VAL A 201 -4.99 -19.70 28.23
N VAL A 202 -5.64 -18.55 28.00
CA VAL A 202 -6.12 -17.63 29.05
C VAL A 202 -7.40 -18.14 29.69
N GLN A 203 -8.23 -18.88 28.94
CA GLN A 203 -9.53 -19.41 29.39
C GLN A 203 -10.41 -18.30 30.00
N PRO A 204 -10.80 -17.28 29.22
CA PRO A 204 -11.47 -16.08 29.76
C PRO A 204 -12.80 -16.37 30.47
N TRP A 205 -13.44 -17.51 30.19
CA TRP A 205 -14.65 -17.98 30.88
C TRP A 205 -14.40 -18.48 32.31
N ALA A 206 -13.15 -18.80 32.66
CA ALA A 206 -12.76 -19.23 34.01
C ALA A 206 -12.20 -18.08 34.87
N VAL A 207 -11.94 -16.91 34.26
CA VAL A 207 -11.43 -15.73 34.97
C VAL A 207 -12.61 -14.99 35.61
N PRO A 208 -12.63 -14.82 36.94
CA PRO A 208 -13.75 -14.18 37.63
C PRO A 208 -13.69 -12.64 37.46
N VAL A 209 -14.16 -12.14 36.33
CA VAL A 209 -14.33 -10.71 36.06
C VAL A 209 -15.74 -10.27 36.43
N GLN A 210 -15.85 -9.29 37.33
CA GLN A 210 -17.14 -8.74 37.73
C GLN A 210 -17.60 -7.70 36.71
N LEU A 211 -18.58 -8.07 35.88
CA LEU A 211 -19.18 -7.17 34.89
C LEU A 211 -20.24 -6.27 35.54
N SER A 212 -19.79 -5.29 36.33
CA SER A 212 -20.64 -4.18 36.76
C SER A 212 -21.17 -3.42 35.54
N GLY A 213 -22.25 -2.64 35.71
CA GLY A 213 -22.82 -1.85 34.60
C GLY A 213 -21.79 -0.93 33.93
N GLY A 214 -20.87 -0.36 34.70
CA GLY A 214 -19.76 0.45 34.19
C GLY A 214 -18.70 -0.36 33.44
N ALA A 215 -18.29 -1.52 33.96
CA ALA A 215 -17.35 -2.42 33.28
C ALA A 215 -17.92 -2.91 31.94
N LEU A 216 -19.21 -3.29 31.91
CA LEU A 216 -19.89 -3.69 30.69
C LEU A 216 -19.96 -2.53 29.68
N ALA A 217 -20.27 -1.31 30.13
CA ALA A 217 -20.28 -0.13 29.26
C ALA A 217 -18.89 0.14 28.65
N ALA A 218 -17.83 0.07 29.45
CA ALA A 218 -16.45 0.24 28.96
C ALA A 218 -16.06 -0.87 27.96
N LEU A 219 -16.48 -2.12 28.21
CA LEU A 219 -16.26 -3.24 27.29
C LEU A 219 -17.05 -3.10 25.97
N VAL A 220 -18.28 -2.61 26.03
CA VAL A 220 -19.05 -2.32 24.81
C VAL A 220 -18.40 -1.17 24.04
N ALA A 221 -17.94 -0.13 24.74
CA ALA A 221 -17.27 1.02 24.15
C ALA A 221 -15.96 0.65 23.43
N ILE A 222 -15.09 -0.16 24.06
CA ILE A 222 -13.81 -0.60 23.47
C ILE A 222 -14.05 -1.46 22.21
N VAL A 223 -15.12 -2.26 22.18
CA VAL A 223 -15.47 -3.09 21.02
C VAL A 223 -16.11 -2.25 19.92
N LEU A 224 -17.24 -1.59 20.20
CA LEU A 224 -18.04 -0.92 19.18
C LEU A 224 -17.37 0.35 18.67
N VAL A 225 -16.89 1.21 19.56
CA VAL A 225 -16.25 2.49 19.19
C VAL A 225 -14.78 2.25 18.90
N GLY A 226 -14.08 1.65 19.87
CA GLY A 226 -12.62 1.52 19.86
C GLY A 226 -12.06 0.46 18.92
N THR A 227 -12.89 -0.43 18.37
CA THR A 227 -12.43 -1.47 17.43
C THR A 227 -13.19 -1.40 16.12
N LEU A 228 -14.51 -1.59 16.14
CA LEU A 228 -15.31 -1.68 14.92
C LEU A 228 -15.46 -0.31 14.23
N GLY A 229 -15.92 0.69 14.98
CA GLY A 229 -16.11 2.06 14.50
C GLY A 229 -14.79 2.68 14.05
N ALA A 230 -13.77 2.62 14.91
CA ALA A 230 -12.43 3.11 14.60
C ALA A 230 -11.88 2.53 13.28
N TYR A 231 -11.97 1.21 13.11
CA TYR A 231 -11.48 0.53 11.91
C TYR A 231 -12.27 0.92 10.65
N MET A 232 -13.60 1.00 10.74
CA MET A 232 -14.45 1.39 9.61
C MET A 232 -14.20 2.84 9.17
N LEU A 233 -14.07 3.75 10.14
CA LEU A 233 -13.72 5.15 9.90
C LEU A 233 -12.32 5.27 9.28
N TYR A 234 -11.35 4.50 9.78
CA TYR A 234 -10.01 4.44 9.21
C TYR A 234 -10.02 3.96 7.76
N LEU A 235 -10.70 2.84 7.47
CA LEU A 235 -10.83 2.32 6.10
C LEU A 235 -11.48 3.34 5.16
N GLN A 236 -12.53 4.04 5.61
CA GLN A 236 -13.16 5.11 4.85
C GLN A 236 -12.19 6.29 4.63
N GLY A 237 -11.39 6.64 5.64
CA GLY A 237 -10.34 7.66 5.55
C GLY A 237 -9.27 7.30 4.52
N VAL A 238 -8.82 6.04 4.52
CA VAL A 238 -7.88 5.51 3.52
C VAL A 238 -8.49 5.56 2.12
N ALA A 239 -9.76 5.18 1.97
CA ALA A 239 -10.44 5.18 0.67
C ALA A 239 -10.61 6.60 0.09
N ASP A 240 -10.92 7.59 0.93
CA ASP A 240 -11.26 8.96 0.49
C ASP A 240 -10.07 9.94 0.45
N ALA A 241 -9.10 9.79 1.35
CA ALA A 241 -7.93 10.68 1.47
C ALA A 241 -6.61 10.02 1.04
N GLY A 242 -6.62 8.71 0.81
CA GLY A 242 -5.46 7.90 0.48
C GLY A 242 -4.71 7.40 1.73
N PRO A 243 -3.99 6.28 1.61
CA PRO A 243 -3.38 5.58 2.74
C PRO A 243 -2.33 6.41 3.48
N VAL A 244 -1.51 7.18 2.76
CA VAL A 244 -0.44 7.98 3.40
C VAL A 244 -1.01 9.08 4.29
N LYS A 245 -2.00 9.84 3.79
CA LYS A 245 -2.64 10.91 4.58
C LYS A 245 -3.45 10.34 5.73
N ALA A 246 -4.19 9.25 5.51
CA ALA A 246 -4.98 8.61 6.56
C ALA A 246 -4.08 8.08 7.69
N SER A 247 -2.96 7.42 7.37
CA SER A 247 -2.00 6.96 8.37
C SER A 247 -1.32 8.11 9.13
N LEU A 248 -0.99 9.21 8.45
CA LEU A 248 -0.48 10.43 9.08
C LEU A 248 -1.45 10.99 10.12
N LEU A 249 -2.74 11.09 9.75
CA LEU A 249 -3.78 11.62 10.64
C LEU A 249 -4.05 10.70 11.85
N CYS A 250 -3.68 9.42 11.79
CA CYS A 250 -3.78 8.51 12.93
C CYS A 250 -2.76 8.82 14.03
N CYS A 251 -1.78 9.70 13.81
CA CYS A 251 -0.89 10.16 14.89
C CYS A 251 -1.65 10.90 16.01
N VAL A 252 -2.92 11.25 15.81
CA VAL A 252 -3.80 11.78 16.86
C VAL A 252 -4.11 10.74 17.95
N GLU A 253 -3.93 9.45 17.66
CA GLU A 253 -4.22 8.36 18.60
C GLU A 253 -3.48 8.51 19.95
N PRO A 254 -2.13 8.54 20.03
CA PRO A 254 -1.43 8.71 21.31
C PRO A 254 -1.79 10.02 22.02
N VAL A 255 -1.99 11.10 21.27
CA VAL A 255 -2.39 12.40 21.81
C VAL A 255 -3.78 12.30 22.45
N SER A 256 -4.73 11.70 21.75
CA SER A 256 -6.10 11.52 22.24
C SER A 256 -6.16 10.57 23.44
N ALA A 257 -5.38 9.48 23.43
CA ALA A 257 -5.28 8.55 24.55
C ALA A 257 -4.74 9.27 25.80
N MET A 258 -3.71 10.09 25.66
CA MET A 258 -3.13 10.83 26.79
C MET A 258 -4.06 11.91 27.33
N VAL A 259 -4.73 12.67 26.45
CA VAL A 259 -5.74 13.67 26.84
C VAL A 259 -6.91 13.00 27.57
N LEU A 260 -7.44 11.90 27.02
CA LEU A 260 -8.54 11.16 27.65
C LEU A 260 -8.11 10.54 28.98
N ALA A 261 -6.95 9.91 29.06
CA ALA A 261 -6.44 9.37 30.33
C ALA A 261 -6.25 10.46 31.39
N LEU A 262 -5.76 11.65 31.02
CA LEU A 262 -5.58 12.78 31.93
C LEU A 262 -6.91 13.35 32.43
N PHE A 263 -7.84 13.68 31.52
CA PHE A 263 -9.07 14.40 31.90
C PHE A 263 -10.18 13.48 32.40
N TRP A 264 -10.26 12.23 31.90
CA TRP A 264 -11.31 11.29 32.28
C TRP A 264 -10.89 10.38 33.44
N LEU A 265 -9.69 9.77 33.35
CA LEU A 265 -9.22 8.84 34.38
C LEU A 265 -8.33 9.51 35.44
N HIS A 266 -8.10 10.82 35.32
CA HIS A 266 -7.20 11.57 36.21
C HIS A 266 -5.80 10.94 36.31
N THR A 267 -5.33 10.32 35.22
CA THR A 267 -4.01 9.70 35.17
C THR A 267 -2.95 10.81 35.21
N PRO A 268 -1.94 10.72 36.10
CA PRO A 268 -0.84 11.68 36.13
C PRO A 268 -0.13 11.70 34.77
N VAL A 269 0.02 12.89 34.19
CA VAL A 269 0.79 13.11 32.95
C VAL A 269 1.83 14.18 33.26
N SER A 270 3.10 13.84 33.05
CA SER A 270 4.21 14.76 33.29
C SER A 270 4.47 15.66 32.08
N VAL A 271 5.29 16.70 32.28
CA VAL A 271 5.81 17.51 31.18
C VAL A 271 6.69 16.68 30.24
N TRP A 272 7.36 15.65 30.75
CA TRP A 272 8.20 14.74 29.97
C TRP A 272 7.39 13.79 29.09
N ASP A 273 6.22 13.34 29.56
CA ASP A 273 5.28 12.56 28.75
C ASP A 273 4.79 13.36 27.55
N LEU A 274 4.41 14.63 27.79
CA LEU A 274 3.99 15.55 26.73
C LEU A 274 5.12 15.83 25.74
N ALA A 275 6.33 16.09 26.23
CA ALA A 275 7.50 16.32 25.39
C ALA A 275 7.85 15.08 24.56
N GLY A 276 7.84 13.89 25.16
CA GLY A 276 8.14 12.64 24.49
C GLY A 276 7.10 12.26 23.45
N CYS A 277 5.81 12.42 23.76
CA CYS A 277 4.73 12.28 22.77
C CYS A 277 4.87 13.29 21.64
N GLY A 278 5.21 14.55 21.94
CA GLY A 278 5.46 15.59 20.93
C GLY A 278 6.57 15.20 19.96
N LEU A 279 7.68 14.67 20.48
CA LEU A 279 8.80 14.18 19.66
C LEU A 279 8.41 12.96 18.82
N ILE A 280 7.62 12.02 19.36
CA ILE A 280 7.17 10.85 18.61
C ILE A 280 6.16 11.24 17.52
N VAL A 281 5.24 12.15 17.81
CA VAL A 281 4.35 12.74 16.79
C VAL A 281 5.17 13.43 15.70
N ALA A 282 6.17 14.24 16.05
CA ALA A 282 7.08 14.85 15.09
C ALA A 282 7.83 13.81 14.25
N MET A 283 8.30 12.71 14.86
CA MET A 283 8.90 11.58 14.14
C MET A 283 7.95 11.01 13.10
N ILE A 284 6.67 10.80 13.45
CA ILE A 284 5.68 10.26 12.51
C ILE A 284 5.61 11.16 11.28
N PHE A 285 5.44 12.48 11.45
CA PHE A 285 5.42 13.42 10.33
C PHE A 285 6.71 13.38 9.52
N LEU A 286 7.89 13.40 10.16
CA LEU A 286 9.18 13.38 9.47
C LEU A 286 9.41 12.12 8.63
N VAL A 287 8.97 10.96 9.13
CA VAL A 287 9.16 9.65 8.48
C VAL A 287 8.11 9.37 7.41
N THR A 288 6.91 9.94 7.53
CA THR A 288 5.78 9.63 6.63
C THR A 288 5.49 10.72 5.60
N GLU A 289 5.85 11.97 5.85
CA GLU A 289 5.74 13.04 4.86
C GLU A 289 6.83 12.94 3.80
N ARG A 290 6.45 13.23 2.55
CA ARG A 290 7.40 13.37 1.46
C ARG A 290 7.99 14.75 1.40
N GLU A 291 9.24 14.84 0.97
CA GLU A 291 9.82 16.11 0.57
C GLU A 291 9.00 16.69 -0.58
N LYS A 292 8.50 17.92 -0.42
CA LYS A 292 8.16 18.73 -1.58
C LYS A 292 9.47 19.21 -2.16
N LYS A 293 9.81 18.74 -3.36
CA LYS A 293 10.94 19.26 -4.12
C LYS A 293 10.72 20.76 -4.35
N PRO A 294 11.74 21.62 -4.19
CA PRO A 294 11.63 23.03 -4.53
C PRO A 294 11.12 23.17 -5.96
N ARG A 295 10.07 23.96 -6.11
CA ARG A 295 9.45 24.27 -7.40
C ARG A 295 10.54 24.88 -8.27
N ALA A 296 10.89 24.22 -9.38
CA ALA A 296 11.82 24.76 -10.34
C ALA A 296 11.32 26.15 -10.74
N ALA A 297 12.18 27.16 -10.59
CA ALA A 297 11.88 28.53 -10.97
C ALA A 297 11.50 28.56 -12.46
N ASP A 298 10.52 29.39 -12.77
CA ASP A 298 9.90 29.51 -14.08
C ASP A 298 10.95 29.73 -15.20
N GLY A 299 10.80 29.02 -16.32
CA GLY A 299 11.10 29.61 -17.63
C GLY A 299 12.35 29.16 -18.41
N VAL A 300 13.07 28.08 -18.05
CA VAL A 300 14.13 27.55 -18.93
C VAL A 300 13.98 26.03 -19.09
N ALA A 301 13.80 25.59 -20.34
CA ALA A 301 13.81 24.18 -20.70
C ALA A 301 15.19 23.58 -20.41
N GLU A 302 15.35 22.97 -19.22
CA GLU A 302 16.53 22.18 -18.91
C GLU A 302 16.54 20.89 -19.77
N PRO A 303 17.72 20.43 -20.22
CA PRO A 303 17.86 19.12 -20.83
C PRO A 303 17.32 18.06 -19.87
N ILE A 304 16.46 17.18 -20.38
CA ILE A 304 15.77 16.12 -19.64
C ILE A 304 16.75 15.38 -18.69
N ALA A 305 18.02 15.21 -19.06
CA ALA A 305 19.04 14.55 -18.25
C ALA A 305 19.42 15.22 -16.91
N ALA A 306 19.27 16.54 -16.74
CA ALA A 306 19.83 17.27 -15.58
C ALA A 306 18.84 17.43 -14.40
N GLY A 307 17.53 17.57 -14.65
CA GLY A 307 16.51 17.69 -13.59
C GLY A 307 16.00 16.37 -13.00
N MET A 308 16.47 15.24 -13.54
CA MET A 308 15.87 13.89 -13.43
C MET A 308 16.33 13.02 -12.26
N ALA A 309 17.21 13.51 -11.37
CA ALA A 309 17.87 12.69 -10.34
C ALA A 309 16.96 12.16 -9.20
N ALA A 310 15.67 12.49 -9.17
CA ALA A 310 14.79 12.09 -8.06
C ALA A 310 13.35 11.84 -8.54
N TYR A 311 13.08 10.63 -9.03
CA TYR A 311 11.72 10.09 -8.97
C TYR A 311 11.56 9.50 -7.56
N ASP A 312 10.47 9.84 -6.87
CA ASP A 312 10.14 9.22 -5.58
C ASP A 312 9.55 7.83 -5.83
N ASP A 313 10.14 6.81 -5.20
CA ASP A 313 9.52 5.49 -5.18
C ASP A 313 8.24 5.53 -4.35
N PRO A 314 7.21 4.75 -4.73
CA PRO A 314 6.11 4.49 -3.81
C PRO A 314 6.67 3.98 -2.46
N PRO A 315 6.12 4.41 -1.31
CA PRO A 315 6.43 3.81 -0.04
C PRO A 315 6.13 2.33 -0.17
N LEU A 316 7.15 1.52 0.09
CA LEU A 316 7.16 0.07 -0.12
C LEU A 316 6.00 -0.67 0.57
N PHE A 317 5.34 -0.04 1.55
CA PHE A 317 4.28 -0.63 2.37
C PHE A 317 2.87 -0.31 1.95
N ALA A 318 2.69 0.67 1.08
CA ALA A 318 1.36 0.99 0.59
C ALA A 318 0.86 -0.15 -0.35
N GLY A 319 1.76 -0.99 -0.89
CA GLY A 319 1.45 -1.99 -1.91
C GLY A 319 2.07 -1.63 -3.26
N ARG A 320 1.63 -2.29 -4.34
CA ARG A 320 2.15 -1.99 -5.70
C ARG A 320 1.67 -0.60 -6.11
N ALA A 321 2.55 0.25 -6.65
CA ALA A 321 2.19 1.60 -7.15
C ALA A 321 0.97 1.59 -8.08
N SER A 322 0.82 0.55 -8.90
CA SER A 322 -0.34 0.39 -9.81
C SER A 322 -1.69 0.28 -9.11
N VAL A 323 -1.72 -0.15 -7.85
CA VAL A 323 -2.93 -0.41 -7.04
C VAL A 323 -3.19 0.70 -6.03
N LEU A 324 -2.21 1.56 -5.81
CA LEU A 324 -2.23 2.61 -4.81
C LEU A 324 -2.62 3.99 -5.35
N GLY A 325 -2.91 4.09 -6.64
CA GLY A 325 -3.09 5.38 -7.30
C GLY A 325 -1.81 6.21 -7.38
N TYR A 326 -0.61 5.59 -7.33
CA TYR A 326 0.67 6.30 -7.61
C TYR A 326 0.77 6.80 -9.03
N TYR A 327 0.15 6.03 -9.91
CA TYR A 327 0.14 6.31 -11.32
C TYR A 327 -1.30 6.55 -11.71
N THR A 328 -1.54 7.66 -12.39
CA THR A 328 -2.77 7.91 -13.11
C THR A 328 -2.49 7.70 -14.58
N SER A 329 -3.55 7.38 -15.33
CA SER A 329 -3.47 7.36 -16.79
C SER A 329 -4.63 8.15 -17.33
N ARG A 330 -4.35 8.92 -18.38
CA ARG A 330 -5.34 9.67 -19.15
C ARG A 330 -5.00 9.57 -20.64
N PRO A 331 -6.00 9.73 -21.53
CA PRO A 331 -5.72 9.97 -22.94
C PRO A 331 -4.78 11.17 -23.10
N ALA A 332 -3.84 11.07 -24.03
CA ALA A 332 -2.97 12.17 -24.41
C ALA A 332 -3.79 13.28 -25.08
N ALA A 333 -3.49 14.54 -24.76
CA ALA A 333 -4.01 15.72 -25.43
C ALA A 333 -3.04 16.20 -26.51
N ARG A 334 -3.49 17.13 -27.37
CA ARG A 334 -2.65 17.72 -28.41
C ARG A 334 -1.40 18.40 -27.84
N GLU A 335 -1.53 19.01 -26.67
CA GLU A 335 -0.46 19.71 -25.94
C GLU A 335 0.63 18.75 -25.42
N ASP A 336 0.31 17.47 -25.22
CA ASP A 336 1.25 16.45 -24.75
C ASP A 336 2.20 15.97 -25.86
N PHE A 337 2.01 16.40 -27.12
CA PHE A 337 2.70 15.84 -28.28
C PHE A 337 4.23 15.85 -28.16
N ASP A 338 4.81 16.97 -27.70
CA ASP A 338 6.27 17.10 -27.59
C ASP A 338 6.83 16.22 -26.47
N GLN A 339 6.16 16.16 -25.32
CA GLN A 339 6.58 15.30 -24.20
C GLN A 339 6.44 13.81 -24.54
N VAL A 340 5.35 13.43 -25.21
CA VAL A 340 5.16 12.06 -25.70
C VAL A 340 6.22 11.70 -26.72
N SER A 341 6.54 12.60 -27.66
CA SER A 341 7.60 12.38 -28.64
C SER A 341 8.96 12.16 -27.97
N ALA A 342 9.27 12.95 -26.94
CA ALA A 342 10.51 12.78 -26.16
C ALA A 342 10.57 11.43 -25.42
N LEU A 343 9.45 10.95 -24.85
CA LEU A 343 9.39 9.63 -24.21
C LEU A 343 9.57 8.49 -25.23
N LEU A 344 9.03 8.62 -26.44
CA LEU A 344 9.24 7.65 -27.51
C LEU A 344 10.69 7.65 -28.00
N ASP A 345 11.31 8.83 -28.09
CA ASP A 345 12.74 8.96 -28.42
C ASP A 345 13.65 8.28 -27.40
N ALA A 346 13.36 8.40 -26.09
CA ALA A 346 14.06 7.63 -25.06
C ALA A 346 13.86 6.10 -25.19
N GLY A 347 12.75 5.67 -25.79
CA GLY A 347 12.48 4.28 -26.18
C GLY A 347 13.41 3.82 -27.31
N HIS A 348 13.56 4.64 -28.35
CA HIS A 348 14.48 4.39 -29.47
C HIS A 348 15.95 4.31 -29.02
N GLU A 349 16.38 5.18 -28.11
CA GLU A 349 17.72 5.10 -27.49
C GLU A 349 17.93 3.77 -26.77
N THR A 350 16.88 3.26 -26.10
CA THR A 350 16.94 1.96 -25.42
C THR A 350 17.03 0.80 -26.42
N PHE A 351 16.35 0.90 -27.55
CA PHE A 351 16.46 -0.10 -28.62
C PHE A 351 17.86 -0.11 -29.24
N ALA A 352 18.45 1.06 -29.49
CA ALA A 352 19.84 1.17 -29.93
C ALA A 352 20.82 0.53 -28.93
N ALA A 353 20.65 0.78 -27.63
CA ALA A 353 21.47 0.18 -26.58
C ALA A 353 21.34 -1.35 -26.48
N LEU A 354 20.19 -1.90 -26.87
CA LEU A 354 19.94 -3.35 -26.96
C LEU A 354 20.36 -3.97 -28.32
N GLY A 355 20.94 -3.17 -29.21
CA GLY A 355 21.32 -3.62 -30.56
C GLY A 355 20.13 -4.03 -31.42
N ILE A 356 18.99 -3.34 -31.29
CA ILE A 356 17.79 -3.55 -32.10
C ILE A 356 17.80 -2.58 -33.30
N ASP A 357 17.70 -3.10 -34.52
CA ASP A 357 17.61 -2.29 -35.74
C ASP A 357 16.15 -1.99 -36.11
N GLU A 358 15.71 -0.78 -35.77
CA GLU A 358 14.38 -0.28 -36.12
C GLU A 358 14.26 0.19 -37.58
N GLY A 359 15.37 0.30 -38.30
CA GLY A 359 15.45 0.87 -39.64
C GLY A 359 15.66 2.39 -39.63
N ARG A 360 15.70 2.99 -40.83
CA ARG A 360 16.07 4.41 -41.02
C ARG A 360 15.00 5.44 -40.59
N LYS A 361 13.74 5.02 -40.41
CA LYS A 361 12.63 5.93 -40.06
C LYS A 361 12.19 5.67 -38.63
N LYS A 362 12.17 6.73 -37.79
CA LYS A 362 11.59 6.69 -36.44
C LYS A 362 10.12 6.27 -36.52
N TYR A 363 9.72 5.37 -35.62
CA TYR A 363 8.37 4.82 -35.56
C TYR A 363 7.79 4.95 -34.13
N PRO A 364 6.63 5.60 -33.93
CA PRO A 364 5.73 6.13 -34.95
C PRO A 364 6.21 7.45 -35.57
N SER A 365 5.68 7.79 -36.76
CA SER A 365 5.87 9.13 -37.32
C SER A 365 5.03 10.16 -36.56
N ALA A 366 5.47 11.43 -36.57
CA ALA A 366 4.73 12.56 -35.97
C ALA A 366 3.25 12.59 -36.39
N ARG A 367 2.97 12.37 -37.69
CA ARG A 367 1.60 12.31 -38.22
C ARG A 367 0.78 11.16 -37.62
N ARG A 368 1.39 9.98 -37.46
CA ARG A 368 0.72 8.80 -36.88
C ARG A 368 0.47 8.98 -35.38
N LEU A 369 1.44 9.56 -34.67
CA LEU A 369 1.29 9.90 -33.26
C LEU A 369 0.15 10.91 -33.06
N MET A 370 0.14 12.01 -33.81
CA MET A 370 -0.91 13.04 -33.72
C MET A 370 -2.30 12.48 -34.06
N HIS A 371 -2.39 11.58 -35.06
CA HIS A 371 -3.64 10.90 -35.38
C HIS A 371 -4.13 10.00 -34.23
N SER A 372 -3.21 9.26 -33.60
CA SER A 372 -3.53 8.41 -32.44
C SER A 372 -3.95 9.22 -31.20
N ILE A 373 -3.32 10.38 -30.98
CA ILE A 373 -3.73 11.34 -29.93
C ILE A 373 -5.15 11.85 -30.21
N LYS A 374 -5.43 12.27 -31.45
CA LYS A 374 -6.77 12.75 -31.85
C LYS A 374 -7.86 11.68 -31.69
N ASN A 375 -7.52 10.41 -31.92
CA ASN A 375 -8.46 9.29 -31.78
C ASN A 375 -8.55 8.75 -30.34
N GLY A 376 -7.81 9.33 -29.39
CA GLY A 376 -7.83 8.92 -27.98
C GLY A 376 -7.19 7.54 -27.71
N THR A 377 -6.41 6.99 -28.65
CA THR A 377 -5.77 5.67 -28.48
C THR A 377 -4.43 5.77 -27.76
N THR A 378 -3.76 6.93 -27.83
CA THR A 378 -2.52 7.20 -27.06
C THR A 378 -2.86 7.64 -25.64
N HIS A 379 -2.21 7.04 -24.66
CA HIS A 379 -2.38 7.31 -23.24
C HIS A 379 -1.04 7.68 -22.62
N VAL A 380 -1.07 8.65 -21.71
CA VAL A 380 0.08 9.02 -20.88
C VAL A 380 -0.11 8.46 -19.48
N VAL A 381 1.00 8.24 -18.80
CA VAL A 381 1.06 7.86 -17.39
C VAL A 381 1.76 8.96 -16.63
N GLU A 382 1.10 9.43 -15.59
CA GLU A 382 1.64 10.47 -14.70
C GLU A 382 1.97 9.87 -13.33
N ASP A 383 2.97 10.41 -12.66
CA ASP A 383 3.25 10.11 -11.25
C ASP A 383 2.28 10.85 -10.32
N ALA A 384 2.43 10.64 -9.00
CA ALA A 384 1.60 11.31 -7.99
C ALA A 384 1.76 12.84 -7.96
N HIS A 385 2.74 13.39 -8.67
CA HIS A 385 3.03 14.82 -8.80
C HIS A 385 2.55 15.40 -10.13
N GLY A 386 1.96 14.58 -11.01
CA GLY A 386 1.50 15.00 -12.33
C GLY A 386 2.60 15.01 -13.40
N HIS A 387 3.80 14.49 -13.13
CA HIS A 387 4.83 14.40 -14.15
C HIS A 387 4.56 13.24 -15.10
N MET A 388 4.65 13.48 -16.41
CA MET A 388 4.55 12.44 -17.42
C MET A 388 5.78 11.52 -17.39
N ILE A 389 5.58 10.25 -17.07
CA ILE A 389 6.66 9.27 -16.86
C ILE A 389 6.64 8.11 -17.86
N ALA A 390 5.53 7.90 -18.56
CA ALA A 390 5.42 6.88 -19.58
C ALA A 390 4.31 7.19 -20.59
N VAL A 391 4.38 6.53 -21.73
CA VAL A 391 3.36 6.53 -22.78
C VAL A 391 3.08 5.09 -23.23
N PHE A 392 1.85 4.83 -23.62
CA PHE A 392 1.44 3.62 -24.31
C PHE A 392 0.24 3.92 -25.22
N ALA A 393 -0.04 3.03 -26.17
CA ALA A 393 -1.21 3.15 -27.04
C ALA A 393 -2.02 1.85 -27.02
N VAL A 394 -3.34 1.98 -26.98
CA VAL A 394 -4.28 0.86 -27.11
C VAL A 394 -5.13 1.09 -28.35
N SER A 395 -4.90 0.29 -29.38
CA SER A 395 -5.64 0.36 -30.65
C SER A 395 -6.77 -0.67 -30.68
N PHE A 396 -7.92 -0.26 -31.21
CA PHE A 396 -9.05 -1.12 -31.53
C PHE A 396 -9.19 -1.37 -33.04
N SER A 397 -8.30 -0.78 -33.84
CA SER A 397 -8.24 -1.00 -35.28
C SER A 397 -7.32 -2.18 -35.59
N PRO A 398 -7.65 -3.02 -36.60
CA PRO A 398 -6.81 -4.16 -36.95
C PRO A 398 -5.44 -3.72 -37.49
N ASP A 399 -4.36 -4.29 -36.97
CA ASP A 399 -3.03 -4.19 -37.59
C ASP A 399 -2.96 -5.09 -38.81
N LYS A 400 -2.61 -4.50 -39.96
CA LYS A 400 -2.41 -5.21 -41.22
C LYS A 400 -1.34 -6.31 -41.10
N ASN A 401 -0.38 -6.16 -40.20
CA ASN A 401 0.64 -7.17 -39.96
C ASN A 401 0.05 -8.43 -39.33
N TYR A 402 -0.94 -8.31 -38.45
CA TYR A 402 -1.56 -9.48 -37.80
C TYR A 402 -2.47 -10.25 -38.76
N ALA A 403 -3.05 -9.57 -39.77
CA ALA A 403 -3.83 -10.20 -40.83
C ALA A 403 -3.01 -11.14 -41.72
N ALA A 404 -1.67 -11.01 -41.76
CA ALA A 404 -0.79 -11.90 -42.52
C ALA A 404 -0.52 -13.24 -41.79
N GLY A 405 -1.01 -13.41 -40.57
CA GLY A 405 -0.76 -14.58 -39.73
C GLY A 405 0.58 -14.53 -38.99
N ILE A 406 0.73 -15.42 -38.01
CA ILE A 406 1.97 -15.63 -37.26
C ILE A 406 2.43 -17.08 -37.44
N ASP A 407 3.74 -17.32 -37.31
CA ASP A 407 4.29 -18.67 -37.14
C ASP A 407 3.98 -19.14 -35.71
N GLY A 408 2.78 -19.70 -35.56
CA GLY A 408 2.15 -20.05 -34.29
C GLY A 408 0.63 -19.92 -34.35
N ALA A 409 -0.02 -19.67 -33.21
CA ALA A 409 -1.47 -19.49 -33.14
C ALA A 409 -1.86 -18.46 -32.06
N TRP A 410 -2.77 -17.56 -32.43
CA TRP A 410 -3.42 -16.67 -31.49
C TRP A 410 -4.38 -17.46 -30.58
N LEU A 411 -4.57 -16.99 -29.35
CA LEU A 411 -5.52 -17.57 -28.38
C LEU A 411 -6.97 -17.27 -28.75
N THR A 412 -7.21 -16.15 -29.44
CA THR A 412 -8.52 -15.79 -29.98
C THR A 412 -8.50 -15.87 -31.50
N ASP A 413 -9.66 -16.19 -32.08
CA ASP A 413 -9.83 -16.17 -33.54
C ASP A 413 -9.59 -14.73 -34.06
N ALA A 414 -8.65 -14.59 -34.99
CA ALA A 414 -8.32 -13.28 -35.55
C ALA A 414 -9.40 -12.74 -36.52
N ASP A 415 -10.23 -13.63 -37.06
CA ASP A 415 -11.23 -13.32 -38.08
C ASP A 415 -12.63 -13.05 -37.49
N GLU A 416 -12.80 -13.24 -36.18
CA GLU A 416 -14.07 -13.00 -35.49
C GLU A 416 -14.47 -11.51 -35.54
N GLN A 417 -15.74 -11.26 -35.88
CA GLN A 417 -16.33 -9.92 -35.87
C GLN A 417 -17.40 -9.78 -34.77
N PRO A 418 -17.37 -8.70 -33.97
CA PRO A 418 -16.37 -7.63 -33.97
C PRO A 418 -15.01 -8.14 -33.43
N GLN A 419 -13.90 -7.53 -33.90
CA GLN A 419 -12.52 -7.90 -33.53
C GLN A 419 -12.43 -8.27 -32.03
N PRO A 420 -11.97 -9.47 -31.66
CA PRO A 420 -12.04 -9.91 -30.27
C PRO A 420 -10.89 -9.39 -29.41
N TYR A 421 -9.90 -8.73 -30.01
CA TYR A 421 -8.69 -8.27 -29.33
C TYR A 421 -8.49 -6.75 -29.43
N ALA A 422 -7.76 -6.17 -28.47
CA ALA A 422 -7.14 -4.86 -28.61
C ALA A 422 -5.62 -5.02 -28.83
N GLU A 423 -4.95 -4.00 -29.32
CA GLU A 423 -3.50 -4.03 -29.56
C GLU A 423 -2.77 -3.04 -28.67
N LEU A 424 -1.71 -3.50 -28.00
CA LEU A 424 -0.85 -2.68 -27.16
C LEU A 424 0.41 -2.26 -27.95
N HIS A 425 0.52 -0.96 -28.22
CA HIS A 425 1.62 -0.36 -28.96
C HIS A 425 2.36 0.70 -28.14
N TRP A 426 3.56 1.07 -28.61
CA TRP A 426 4.33 2.25 -28.17
C TRP A 426 4.53 2.36 -26.65
N VAL A 427 4.74 1.23 -25.99
CA VAL A 427 5.05 1.20 -24.55
C VAL A 427 6.45 1.76 -24.34
N SER A 428 6.54 2.98 -23.85
CA SER A 428 7.81 3.59 -23.44
C SER A 428 7.70 4.15 -22.02
N VAL A 429 8.72 3.84 -21.22
CA VAL A 429 8.84 4.30 -19.83
C VAL A 429 10.15 5.05 -19.69
N ALA A 430 10.08 6.26 -19.13
CA ALA A 430 11.25 7.09 -18.84
C ALA A 430 12.31 6.26 -18.09
N PRO A 431 13.60 6.31 -18.49
CA PRO A 431 14.65 5.46 -17.92
C PRO A 431 14.67 5.41 -16.38
N ALA A 432 14.51 6.57 -15.74
CA ALA A 432 14.55 6.71 -14.29
C ALA A 432 13.25 6.27 -13.58
N ALA A 433 12.14 6.12 -14.32
CA ALA A 433 10.88 5.54 -13.83
C ALA A 433 10.82 4.00 -14.02
N ARG A 434 11.81 3.39 -14.68
CA ARG A 434 11.86 1.93 -14.89
C ARG A 434 12.08 1.20 -13.57
N ARG A 435 11.65 -0.07 -13.54
CA ARG A 435 11.75 -0.96 -12.35
C ARG A 435 10.89 -0.53 -11.14
N ARG A 436 10.08 0.52 -11.28
CA ARG A 436 9.18 1.04 -10.23
C ARG A 436 7.72 0.56 -10.35
N GLY A 437 7.45 -0.38 -11.26
CA GLY A 437 6.10 -0.94 -11.47
C GLY A 437 5.26 -0.24 -12.53
N VAL A 438 5.77 0.82 -13.18
CA VAL A 438 5.08 1.54 -14.27
C VAL A 438 4.68 0.60 -15.42
N GLY A 439 5.56 -0.30 -15.84
CA GLY A 439 5.24 -1.27 -16.88
C GLY A 439 4.08 -2.20 -16.52
N GLN A 440 3.99 -2.64 -15.26
CA GLN A 440 2.84 -3.42 -14.78
C GLN A 440 1.56 -2.58 -14.83
N PHE A 441 1.61 -1.33 -14.37
CA PHE A 441 0.47 -0.42 -14.41
C PHE A 441 -0.05 -0.21 -15.84
N ILE A 442 0.86 -0.09 -16.82
CA ILE A 442 0.50 0.00 -18.24
C ILE A 442 -0.25 -1.27 -18.68
N LEU A 443 0.26 -2.47 -18.39
CA LEU A 443 -0.41 -3.72 -18.80
C LEU A 443 -1.78 -3.91 -18.16
N GLU A 444 -1.93 -3.56 -16.87
CA GLU A 444 -3.21 -3.60 -16.15
C GLU A 444 -4.21 -2.58 -16.72
N THR A 445 -3.74 -1.36 -17.01
CA THR A 445 -4.57 -0.28 -17.56
C THR A 445 -4.98 -0.55 -19.01
N ALA A 446 -4.07 -1.03 -19.84
CA ALA A 446 -4.36 -1.45 -21.20
C ALA A 446 -5.41 -2.57 -21.23
N GLY A 447 -5.33 -3.54 -20.30
CA GLY A 447 -6.37 -4.56 -20.15
C GLY A 447 -7.74 -4.00 -19.75
N ARG A 448 -7.80 -3.00 -18.87
CA ARG A 448 -9.05 -2.31 -18.51
C ARG A 448 -9.65 -1.56 -19.70
N ILE A 449 -8.82 -0.83 -20.45
CA ILE A 449 -9.24 -0.11 -21.67
C ILE A 449 -9.80 -1.11 -22.69
N ALA A 450 -9.09 -2.22 -22.92
CA ALA A 450 -9.51 -3.25 -23.85
C ALA A 450 -10.86 -3.90 -23.46
N ARG A 451 -11.07 -4.25 -22.18
CA ARG A 451 -12.37 -4.76 -21.70
C ARG A 451 -13.48 -3.73 -21.85
N ALA A 452 -13.22 -2.47 -21.53
CA ALA A 452 -14.19 -1.38 -21.68
C ALA A 452 -14.59 -1.17 -23.16
N GLY A 453 -13.66 -1.43 -24.10
CA GLY A 453 -13.94 -1.47 -25.54
C GLY A 453 -14.51 -2.80 -26.05
N GLY A 454 -14.99 -3.69 -25.16
CA GLY A 454 -15.66 -4.94 -25.53
C GLY A 454 -14.74 -6.04 -26.07
N ARG A 455 -13.44 -5.98 -25.79
CA ARG A 455 -12.46 -6.98 -26.26
C ARG A 455 -12.25 -8.07 -25.23
N ARG A 456 -12.08 -9.31 -25.71
CA ARG A 456 -11.81 -10.52 -24.92
C ARG A 456 -10.32 -10.78 -24.71
N SER A 457 -9.45 -10.18 -25.53
CA SER A 457 -8.01 -10.31 -25.36
C SER A 457 -7.25 -9.02 -25.70
N ILE A 458 -5.97 -9.01 -25.37
CA ILE A 458 -5.02 -7.97 -25.76
C ILE A 458 -3.77 -8.60 -26.36
N ARG A 459 -3.37 -8.11 -27.54
CA ARG A 459 -2.20 -8.57 -28.30
C ARG A 459 -1.08 -7.54 -28.24
N ALA A 460 0.15 -8.03 -28.25
CA ALA A 460 1.35 -7.21 -28.33
C ALA A 460 2.43 -7.95 -29.13
N ASP A 461 3.17 -7.23 -29.97
CA ASP A 461 4.35 -7.75 -30.65
C ASP A 461 5.60 -6.98 -30.23
N VAL A 462 6.69 -7.71 -30.01
CA VAL A 462 7.92 -7.14 -29.46
C VAL A 462 9.14 -7.66 -30.21
N TYR A 463 10.19 -6.85 -30.32
CA TYR A 463 11.45 -7.31 -30.90
C TYR A 463 12.05 -8.46 -30.11
N GLU A 464 12.60 -9.46 -30.81
CA GLU A 464 13.21 -10.66 -30.19
C GLU A 464 14.32 -10.33 -29.20
N ARG A 465 15.11 -9.27 -29.46
CA ARG A 465 16.17 -8.81 -28.56
C ARG A 465 15.67 -7.99 -27.37
N ASN A 466 14.40 -7.57 -27.35
CA ASN A 466 13.81 -6.85 -26.22
C ASN A 466 13.40 -7.82 -25.10
N VAL A 467 14.39 -8.48 -24.51
CA VAL A 467 14.19 -9.42 -23.39
C VAL A 467 13.46 -8.78 -22.20
N PRO A 468 13.69 -7.49 -21.83
CA PRO A 468 12.99 -6.87 -20.71
C PRO A 468 11.46 -6.85 -20.86
N ILE A 469 10.92 -6.47 -22.03
CA ILE A 469 9.46 -6.44 -22.23
C ILE A 469 8.87 -7.85 -22.33
N GLN A 470 9.58 -8.80 -22.94
CA GLN A 470 9.15 -10.20 -23.01
C GLN A 470 8.94 -10.78 -21.61
N LYS A 471 9.93 -10.64 -20.73
CA LYS A 471 9.81 -11.05 -19.32
C LYS A 471 8.67 -10.33 -18.59
N LEU A 472 8.41 -9.06 -18.93
CA LEU A 472 7.29 -8.32 -18.32
C LEU A 472 5.94 -8.89 -18.75
N LEU A 473 5.77 -9.17 -20.05
CA LEU A 473 4.54 -9.73 -20.63
C LEU A 473 4.26 -11.13 -20.04
N GLU A 474 5.22 -12.04 -20.09
CA GLU A 474 5.10 -13.41 -19.56
C GLU A 474 4.72 -13.41 -18.08
N LYS A 475 5.40 -12.57 -17.28
CA LYS A 475 5.11 -12.44 -15.84
C LYS A 475 3.68 -11.93 -15.55
N HIS A 476 3.06 -11.23 -16.51
CA HIS A 476 1.71 -10.67 -16.36
C HIS A 476 0.66 -11.43 -17.18
N GLY A 477 0.93 -12.71 -17.49
CA GLY A 477 -0.06 -13.64 -18.03
C GLY A 477 -0.28 -13.54 -19.53
N TYR A 478 0.61 -12.88 -20.27
CA TYR A 478 0.62 -12.98 -21.73
C TYR A 478 1.27 -14.30 -22.14
N ALA A 479 0.57 -15.08 -22.95
CA ALA A 479 1.11 -16.28 -23.59
C ALA A 479 1.92 -15.87 -24.83
N ARG A 480 3.04 -16.55 -25.07
CA ARG A 480 3.80 -16.43 -26.30
C ARG A 480 3.09 -17.22 -27.40
N CYS A 481 2.54 -16.53 -28.40
CA CYS A 481 1.69 -17.12 -29.44
C CYS A 481 2.45 -17.57 -30.68
N GLY A 482 3.60 -16.96 -30.97
CA GLY A 482 4.37 -17.28 -32.18
C GLY A 482 5.34 -16.19 -32.60
N ILE A 483 5.77 -16.26 -33.86
CA ILE A 483 6.65 -15.26 -34.48
C ILE A 483 5.92 -14.56 -35.63
N LEU A 484 5.80 -13.25 -35.52
CA LEU A 484 5.30 -12.38 -36.58
C LEU A 484 6.44 -12.04 -37.55
N SER A 485 6.26 -12.32 -38.83
CA SER A 485 7.24 -12.01 -39.88
C SER A 485 6.72 -10.89 -40.79
N MET A 486 7.38 -9.73 -40.74
CA MET A 486 7.07 -8.59 -41.61
C MET A 486 8.19 -8.39 -42.62
N ARG A 487 7.86 -7.85 -43.80
CA ARG A 487 8.85 -7.40 -44.78
C ARG A 487 8.91 -5.88 -44.74
N ASP A 488 10.12 -5.33 -44.68
CA ASP A 488 10.31 -3.89 -44.86
C ASP A 488 10.17 -3.50 -46.34
N VAL A 489 10.25 -2.18 -46.62
CA VAL A 489 10.12 -1.62 -47.97
C VAL A 489 11.23 -2.13 -48.92
N PHE A 490 12.34 -2.64 -48.38
CA PHE A 490 13.46 -3.21 -49.13
C PHE A 490 13.42 -4.75 -49.19
N GLY A 491 12.34 -5.37 -48.75
CA GLY A 491 12.17 -6.83 -48.74
C GLY A 491 12.92 -7.56 -47.64
N ARG A 492 13.56 -6.86 -46.69
CA ARG A 492 14.23 -7.50 -45.55
C ARG A 492 13.19 -8.02 -44.56
N ARG A 493 13.36 -9.27 -44.14
CA ARG A 493 12.49 -9.90 -43.14
C ARG A 493 12.83 -9.37 -41.74
N LYS A 494 11.84 -8.78 -41.07
CA LYS A 494 11.89 -8.41 -39.65
C LYS A 494 10.97 -9.33 -38.87
N THR A 495 11.48 -9.94 -37.81
CA THR A 495 10.71 -10.82 -36.94
C THR A 495 10.41 -10.14 -35.61
N ARG A 496 9.23 -10.41 -35.07
CA ARG A 496 8.79 -9.99 -33.74
C ARG A 496 8.12 -11.17 -33.05
N VAL A 497 8.27 -11.25 -31.74
CA VAL A 497 7.59 -12.26 -30.92
C VAL A 497 6.19 -11.76 -30.61
N ALA A 498 5.19 -12.57 -30.94
CA ALA A 498 3.78 -12.28 -30.72
C ALA A 498 3.32 -12.79 -29.35
N TYR A 499 2.60 -11.95 -28.62
CA TYR A 499 2.04 -12.24 -27.31
C TYR A 499 0.54 -11.92 -27.26
N GLU A 500 -0.22 -12.74 -26.54
CA GLU A 500 -1.63 -12.50 -26.30
C GLU A 500 -2.02 -12.83 -24.86
N ARG A 501 -2.91 -12.03 -24.28
CA ARG A 501 -3.51 -12.28 -22.96
C ARG A 501 -5.02 -12.19 -23.04
N LEU A 502 -5.70 -13.23 -22.56
CA LEU A 502 -7.15 -13.21 -22.34
C LEU A 502 -7.49 -12.27 -21.16
N LEU A 503 -8.56 -11.50 -21.30
CA LEU A 503 -8.92 -10.41 -20.40
C LEU A 503 -9.93 -10.84 -19.33
#